data_AF-A0A255YTR1-F1
#
_entry.id   AF-A0A255YTR1-F1
#
_cell.length_a   1.000
_cell.length_b   1.000
_cell.length_c   1.000
_cell.angle_alpha   90.00
_cell.angle_beta   90.00
_cell.angle_gamma   90.00
#
_symmetry.space_group_name_H-M   'P 1'
#
loop_
_entity.id
_entity.type
_entity.pdbx_description
1 polymer ?
#
loop_
_entity_poly.entity_id
_entity_poly.type
_entity_poly.pdbx_seq_one_letter_code
_entity_poly.pdbx_strand_id
1 'polypeptide(L)'
;MDISFWDGVLRGGTMVLLALLAWNFGKGWRAALTARLGVLLCVAGLGYLYLPALPAAYNFAWWRMPLHLAGMASPGLFWLFAQSWFDDDFQLRPWHGLAVAALVVAGATSSYFGVSGGWPRLALILTWPLPNAIFTALGVAAALRGRDNDLVELRRRVRLVLALTIGLAILVIVGAELLAPGWPPPGW
;
A
#
# COMPACT_ATOMS: atom_id res chain seq x y z
N MET A 1 24.41 -16.89 -8.53
CA MET A 1 23.17 -16.50 -7.81
C MET A 1 22.46 -15.50 -8.69
N ASP A 2 21.24 -15.84 -9.10
CA ASP A 2 20.53 -15.09 -10.13
C ASP A 2 19.61 -14.04 -9.49
N ILE A 3 19.17 -13.06 -10.28
CA ILE A 3 18.30 -11.96 -9.82
C ILE A 3 16.98 -12.50 -9.22
N SER A 4 16.46 -13.61 -9.75
CA SER A 4 15.26 -14.29 -9.26
C SER A 4 15.42 -14.85 -7.84
N PHE A 5 16.63 -15.29 -7.47
CA PHE A 5 16.92 -15.77 -6.12
C PHE A 5 16.79 -14.63 -5.11
N TRP A 6 17.40 -13.47 -5.40
CA TRP A 6 17.34 -12.30 -4.52
C TRP A 6 15.93 -11.71 -4.43
N ASP A 7 15.18 -11.68 -5.54
CA ASP A 7 13.77 -11.27 -5.53
C ASP A 7 12.92 -12.16 -4.60
N GLY A 8 13.09 -13.49 -4.68
CA GLY A 8 12.40 -14.43 -3.81
C GLY A 8 12.74 -14.26 -2.33
N VAL A 9 14.02 -14.10 -1.99
CA VAL A 9 14.47 -13.88 -0.61
C VAL A 9 13.92 -12.56 -0.04
N LEU A 10 14.01 -11.47 -0.81
CA LEU A 10 13.54 -10.16 -0.37
C LEU A 10 12.02 -10.11 -0.22
N ARG A 11 11.26 -10.69 -1.16
CA ARG A 11 9.79 -10.79 -1.06
C ARG A 11 9.39 -11.64 0.14
N GLY A 12 9.97 -12.84 0.28
CA GLY A 12 9.67 -13.75 1.39
C GLY A 12 9.97 -13.11 2.75
N GLY A 13 11.14 -12.48 2.89
CA GLY A 13 11.50 -11.74 4.11
C GLY A 13 10.52 -10.59 4.41
N THR A 14 10.14 -9.82 3.39
CA THR A 14 9.16 -8.72 3.54
C THR A 14 7.78 -9.26 3.94
N MET A 15 7.33 -10.37 3.36
CA MET A 15 6.06 -11.00 3.73
C MET A 15 6.08 -11.44 5.21
N VAL A 16 7.17 -12.05 5.67
CA VAL A 16 7.30 -12.44 7.08
C VAL A 16 7.25 -11.22 8.00
N LEU A 17 7.97 -10.14 7.67
CA LEU A 17 7.93 -8.90 8.44
C LEU A 17 6.53 -8.28 8.48
N LEU A 18 5.82 -8.25 7.35
CA LEU A 18 4.44 -7.76 7.29
C LEU A 18 3.48 -8.64 8.12
N ALA A 19 3.65 -9.96 8.08
CA ALA A 19 2.86 -10.87 8.91
C ALA A 19 3.10 -10.65 10.41
N LEU A 20 4.35 -10.45 10.81
CA LEU A 20 4.72 -10.12 12.19
C LEU A 20 4.17 -8.76 12.62
N LEU A 21 4.21 -7.75 11.74
CA LEU A 21 3.60 -6.44 12.01
C LEU A 21 2.08 -6.54 12.12
N ALA A 22 1.43 -7.28 11.22
CA ALA A 22 -0.01 -7.54 11.29
C ALA A 22 -0.38 -8.22 12.61
N TRP A 23 0.39 -9.23 13.02
CA TRP A 23 0.19 -9.88 14.32
C TRP A 23 0.34 -8.90 15.49
N ASN A 24 1.39 -8.06 15.46
CA ASN A 24 1.65 -7.08 16.50
C ASN A 24 0.54 -6.04 16.61
N PHE A 25 0.06 -5.51 15.48
CA PHE A 25 -1.09 -4.60 15.46
C PHE A 25 -2.39 -5.31 15.84
N GLY A 26 -2.54 -6.59 15.49
CA GLY A 26 -3.70 -7.42 15.83
C GLY A 26 -3.95 -7.51 17.33
N LYS A 27 -2.90 -7.49 18.15
CA LYS A 27 -3.03 -7.45 19.63
C LYS A 27 -3.81 -6.24 20.13
N GLY A 28 -3.75 -5.11 19.40
CA GLY A 28 -4.45 -3.86 19.72
C GLY A 28 -5.75 -3.64 18.94
N TRP A 29 -6.22 -4.63 18.16
CA TRP A 29 -7.28 -4.45 17.17
C TRP A 29 -8.57 -3.82 17.73
N ARG A 30 -9.01 -4.22 18.93
CA ARG A 30 -10.24 -3.69 19.53
C ARG A 30 -10.06 -2.28 20.10
N ALA A 31 -8.85 -1.95 20.56
CA ALA A 31 -8.56 -0.76 21.35
C ALA A 31 -8.29 0.50 20.53
N ALA A 32 -7.68 0.38 19.34
CA ALA A 32 -7.27 1.54 18.56
C ALA A 32 -7.63 1.40 17.07
N LEU A 33 -8.13 2.50 16.48
CA LEU A 33 -8.34 2.61 15.03
C LEU A 33 -7.03 2.36 14.27
N THR A 34 -5.94 2.93 14.77
CA THR A 34 -4.58 2.81 14.27
C THR A 34 -4.13 1.35 14.13
N ALA A 35 -4.49 0.50 15.10
CA ALA A 35 -4.19 -0.92 15.06
C ALA A 35 -4.94 -1.63 13.93
N ARG A 36 -6.22 -1.29 13.71
CA ARG A 36 -7.03 -1.85 12.61
C ARG A 36 -6.48 -1.45 11.26
N LEU A 37 -6.18 -0.17 11.07
CA LEU A 37 -5.58 0.35 9.83
C LEU A 37 -4.20 -0.26 9.57
N GLY A 38 -3.39 -0.44 10.61
CA GLY A 38 -2.07 -1.09 10.50
C GLY A 38 -2.16 -2.55 10.05
N VAL A 39 -3.10 -3.33 10.60
CA VAL A 39 -3.35 -4.70 10.13
C VAL A 39 -3.86 -4.71 8.70
N LEU A 40 -4.83 -3.86 8.36
CA LEU A 40 -5.37 -3.77 6.99
C LEU A 40 -4.28 -3.42 5.98
N LEU A 41 -3.40 -2.46 6.31
CA LEU A 41 -2.24 -2.11 5.49
C LEU A 41 -1.29 -3.29 5.31
N CYS A 42 -0.99 -4.03 6.38
CA CYS A 42 -0.09 -5.20 6.28
C CYS A 42 -0.70 -6.32 5.44
N VAL A 43 -1.99 -6.59 5.59
CA VAL A 43 -2.72 -7.60 4.80
C VAL A 43 -2.80 -7.19 3.32
N ALA A 44 -3.07 -5.91 3.05
CA ALA A 44 -3.04 -5.36 1.70
C ALA A 44 -1.65 -5.50 1.05
N GLY A 45 -0.58 -5.15 1.78
CA GLY A 45 0.80 -5.32 1.34
C GLY A 45 1.17 -6.79 1.09
N LEU A 46 0.69 -7.72 1.93
CA LEU A 46 0.86 -9.15 1.71
C LEU A 46 0.19 -9.60 0.41
N GLY A 47 -1.04 -9.15 0.15
CA GLY A 47 -1.74 -9.42 -1.11
C GLY A 47 -0.97 -8.91 -2.32
N TYR A 48 -0.46 -7.68 -2.25
CA TYR A 48 0.35 -7.06 -3.29
C TYR A 48 1.64 -7.83 -3.60
N LEU A 49 2.32 -8.36 -2.58
CA LEU A 49 3.56 -9.12 -2.76
C LEU A 49 3.31 -10.57 -3.18
N TYR A 50 2.21 -11.16 -2.73
CA TYR A 50 1.89 -12.57 -2.93
C TYR A 50 1.37 -12.85 -4.34
N LEU A 51 0.51 -11.97 -4.87
CA LEU A 51 -0.12 -12.21 -6.17
C LEU A 51 0.86 -12.34 -7.35
N PRO A 52 1.93 -11.51 -7.45
CA PRO A 52 2.94 -11.66 -8.50
C PRO A 52 3.85 -12.88 -8.34
N ALA A 53 3.92 -13.47 -7.14
CA ALA A 53 4.75 -14.66 -6.87
C ALA A 53 4.06 -15.97 -7.28
N LEU A 54 2.78 -15.92 -7.64
CA LEU A 54 2.01 -17.10 -8.00
C LEU A 54 2.28 -17.54 -9.45
N PRO A 55 2.23 -18.86 -9.74
CA PRO A 55 2.30 -19.36 -11.10
C PRO A 55 1.20 -18.76 -12.00
N ALA A 56 1.53 -18.50 -13.26
CA ALA A 56 0.62 -17.91 -14.24
C ALA A 56 -0.70 -18.70 -14.44
N ALA A 57 -0.70 -20.00 -14.12
CA ALA A 57 -1.90 -20.85 -14.11
C ALA A 57 -3.03 -20.30 -13.23
N TYR A 58 -2.69 -19.49 -12.21
CA TYR A 58 -3.68 -18.91 -11.31
C TYR A 58 -4.20 -17.55 -11.74
N ASN A 59 -3.69 -16.93 -12.82
CA ASN A 59 -4.00 -15.53 -13.18
C ASN A 59 -5.50 -15.20 -13.26
N PHE A 60 -6.34 -16.17 -13.64
CA PHE A 60 -7.80 -16.00 -13.78
C PHE A 60 -8.62 -16.53 -12.60
N ALA A 61 -7.99 -16.86 -11.47
CA ALA A 61 -8.71 -17.36 -10.31
C ALA A 61 -9.55 -16.25 -9.67
N TRP A 62 -10.84 -16.52 -9.46
CA TRP A 62 -11.81 -15.55 -8.91
C TRP A 62 -11.40 -14.95 -7.56
N TRP A 63 -10.67 -15.71 -6.75
CA TRP A 63 -10.19 -15.27 -5.44
C TRP A 63 -9.03 -14.26 -5.51
N ARG A 64 -8.35 -14.12 -6.66
CA ARG A 64 -7.29 -13.12 -6.83
C ARG A 64 -7.82 -11.70 -6.86
N MET A 65 -9.00 -11.50 -7.44
CA MET A 65 -9.61 -10.19 -7.58
C MET A 65 -9.73 -9.44 -6.24
N PRO A 66 -10.30 -10.02 -5.16
CA PRO A 66 -10.35 -9.33 -3.87
C PRO A 66 -8.97 -9.06 -3.26
N LEU A 67 -7.99 -9.96 -3.44
CA LEU A 67 -6.61 -9.72 -2.98
C LEU A 67 -5.93 -8.58 -3.75
N HIS A 68 -6.19 -8.49 -5.05
CA HIS A 68 -5.62 -7.45 -5.91
C HIS A 68 -6.22 -6.09 -5.54
N LEU A 69 -7.54 -6.02 -5.37
CA LEU A 69 -8.23 -4.81 -4.90
C LEU A 69 -7.75 -4.40 -3.49
N ALA A 70 -7.51 -5.37 -2.60
CA ALA A 70 -6.91 -5.09 -1.29
C ALA A 70 -5.50 -4.51 -1.44
N GLY A 71 -4.66 -5.09 -2.30
CA GLY A 71 -3.33 -4.58 -2.64
C GLY A 71 -3.38 -3.15 -3.19
N MET A 72 -4.35 -2.84 -4.05
CA MET A 72 -4.56 -1.48 -4.57
C MET A 72 -4.96 -0.46 -3.49
N ALA A 73 -5.56 -0.92 -2.40
CA ALA A 73 -5.90 -0.06 -1.27
C ALA A 73 -4.68 0.32 -0.43
N SER A 74 -3.52 -0.35 -0.58
CA SER A 74 -2.32 -0.15 0.25
C SER A 74 -1.88 1.33 0.38
N PRO A 75 -1.80 2.14 -0.69
CA PRO A 75 -1.38 3.54 -0.58
C PRO A 75 -2.39 4.39 0.19
N GLY A 76 -3.69 4.16 -0.05
CA GLY A 76 -4.77 4.80 0.69
C GLY A 76 -4.80 4.40 2.16
N LEU A 77 -4.60 3.11 2.45
CA LEU A 77 -4.48 2.58 3.81
C LEU A 77 -3.23 3.10 4.52
N PHE A 78 -2.12 3.29 3.81
CA PHE A 78 -0.90 3.89 4.35
C PHE A 78 -1.14 5.34 4.75
N TRP A 79 -1.83 6.12 3.91
CA TRP A 79 -2.23 7.48 4.27
C TRP A 79 -3.11 7.52 5.54
N LEU A 80 -4.17 6.71 5.60
CA LEU A 80 -5.04 6.66 6.78
C LEU A 80 -4.32 6.16 8.03
N PHE A 81 -3.46 5.15 7.87
CA PHE A 81 -2.61 4.66 8.94
C PHE A 81 -1.72 5.78 9.47
N ALA A 82 -0.99 6.48 8.59
CA ALA A 82 -0.10 7.57 8.98
C ALA A 82 -0.86 8.70 9.68
N GLN A 83 -2.02 9.11 9.17
CA GLN A 83 -2.90 10.05 9.86
C GLN A 83 -3.25 9.56 11.27
N SER A 84 -3.78 8.34 11.40
CA SER A 84 -4.15 7.77 12.71
C SER A 84 -2.99 7.47 13.66
N TRP A 85 -1.76 7.44 13.16
CA TRP A 85 -0.57 7.08 13.93
C TRP A 85 0.15 8.30 14.51
N PHE A 86 0.05 9.44 13.83
CA PHE A 86 0.76 10.67 14.16
C PHE A 86 -0.16 11.84 14.55
N ASP A 87 -1.45 11.74 14.27
CA ASP A 87 -2.48 12.70 14.68
C ASP A 87 -3.45 12.02 15.65
N ASP A 88 -3.37 12.40 16.94
CA ASP A 88 -4.18 11.81 18.01
C ASP A 88 -5.67 12.21 17.91
N ASP A 89 -5.98 13.33 17.25
CA ASP A 89 -7.35 13.81 17.03
C ASP A 89 -7.99 13.21 15.77
N PHE A 90 -7.27 12.35 15.05
CA PHE A 90 -7.75 11.79 13.80
C PHE A 90 -8.96 10.87 14.00
N GLN A 91 -10.08 11.27 13.40
CA GLN A 91 -11.29 10.45 13.33
C GLN A 91 -11.58 10.03 11.89
N LEU A 92 -11.88 8.74 11.70
CA LEU A 92 -12.22 8.19 10.40
C LEU A 92 -13.59 8.70 9.92
N ARG A 93 -13.58 9.68 9.02
CA ARG A 93 -14.81 10.19 8.37
C ARG A 93 -15.15 9.40 7.09
N PRO A 94 -16.43 9.30 6.69
CA PRO A 94 -16.84 8.58 5.48
C PRO A 94 -16.13 9.02 4.19
N TRP A 95 -15.79 10.31 4.07
CA TRP A 95 -14.99 10.86 2.97
C TRP A 95 -13.65 10.12 2.79
N HIS A 96 -12.97 9.74 3.88
CA HIS A 96 -11.71 9.00 3.81
C HIS A 96 -11.89 7.64 3.15
N GLY A 97 -12.97 6.94 3.51
CA GLY A 97 -13.33 5.67 2.89
C GLY A 97 -13.67 5.83 1.42
N LEU A 98 -14.39 6.90 1.05
CA LEU A 98 -14.69 7.22 -0.35
C LEU A 98 -13.42 7.54 -1.15
N ALA A 99 -12.46 8.26 -0.57
CA ALA A 99 -11.19 8.59 -1.22
C ALA A 99 -10.36 7.31 -1.49
N VAL A 100 -10.28 6.39 -0.53
CA VAL A 100 -9.61 5.09 -0.73
C VAL A 100 -10.38 4.22 -1.72
N ALA A 101 -11.71 4.21 -1.68
CA ALA A 101 -12.52 3.48 -2.64
C ALA A 101 -12.33 4.01 -4.07
N ALA A 102 -12.28 5.34 -4.25
CA ALA A 102 -12.01 5.97 -5.53
C ALA A 102 -10.62 5.58 -6.07
N LEU A 103 -9.59 5.54 -5.21
CA LEU A 103 -8.26 5.06 -5.57
C LEU A 103 -8.30 3.61 -6.08
N VAL A 104 -8.96 2.71 -5.34
CA VAL A 104 -9.08 1.29 -5.71
C VAL A 104 -9.83 1.13 -7.03
N VAL A 105 -10.93 1.87 -7.22
CA VAL A 105 -11.71 1.85 -8.47
C VAL A 105 -10.86 2.36 -9.64
N ALA A 106 -10.09 3.42 -9.46
CA ALA A 106 -9.23 3.97 -10.49
C ALA A 106 -8.11 2.97 -10.88
N GLY A 107 -7.48 2.32 -9.89
CA GLY A 107 -6.50 1.25 -10.10
C GLY A 107 -7.07 0.03 -10.80
N ALA A 108 -8.24 -0.43 -10.36
CA ALA A 108 -8.94 -1.56 -10.98
C ALA A 108 -9.32 -1.23 -12.42
N THR A 109 -9.83 -0.03 -12.67
CA THR A 109 -10.19 0.41 -14.02
C THR A 109 -8.97 0.42 -14.93
N SER A 110 -7.86 1.00 -14.46
CA SER A 110 -6.59 1.04 -15.19
C SER A 110 -6.07 -0.37 -15.51
N SER A 111 -6.12 -1.28 -14.54
CA SER A 111 -5.55 -2.62 -14.65
C SER A 111 -6.38 -3.57 -15.52
N TYR A 112 -7.71 -3.57 -15.35
CA TYR A 112 -8.59 -4.52 -16.06
C TYR A 112 -9.07 -4.02 -17.41
N PHE A 113 -9.29 -2.71 -17.56
CA PHE A 113 -9.83 -2.11 -18.79
C PHE A 113 -8.82 -1.22 -19.51
N GLY A 114 -7.94 -0.53 -18.78
CA GLY A 114 -7.01 0.42 -19.38
C GLY A 114 -5.92 -0.24 -20.23
N VAL A 115 -5.20 -1.21 -19.66
CA VAL A 115 -4.11 -1.89 -20.37
C VAL A 115 -4.64 -2.79 -21.49
N SER A 116 -5.73 -3.54 -21.24
CA SER A 116 -6.36 -4.40 -22.25
C SER A 116 -7.06 -3.61 -23.36
N GLY A 117 -7.62 -2.45 -23.03
CA GLY A 117 -8.29 -1.53 -23.96
C GLY A 117 -7.34 -0.60 -24.72
N GLY A 118 -6.02 -0.74 -24.56
CA GLY A 118 -5.03 0.05 -25.30
C GLY A 118 -5.04 1.54 -24.96
N TRP A 119 -5.32 1.91 -23.72
CA TRP A 119 -5.36 3.31 -23.30
C TRP A 119 -4.01 4.00 -23.51
N PRO A 120 -4.00 5.31 -23.87
CA PRO A 120 -2.76 6.04 -24.02
C PRO A 120 -2.00 6.09 -22.69
N ARG A 121 -0.67 6.14 -22.75
CA ARG A 121 0.22 6.18 -21.57
C ARG A 121 -0.20 7.23 -20.54
N LEU A 122 -0.62 8.41 -21.00
CA LEU A 122 -1.08 9.49 -20.13
C LEU A 122 -2.32 9.07 -19.31
N ALA A 123 -3.29 8.41 -19.93
CA ALA A 123 -4.49 7.93 -19.23
C ALA A 123 -4.12 6.92 -18.15
N LEU A 124 -3.23 5.95 -18.46
CA LEU A 124 -2.74 4.97 -17.48
C LEU A 124 -2.03 5.62 -16.29
N ILE A 125 -1.22 6.66 -16.53
CA ILE A 125 -0.54 7.41 -15.47
C ILE A 125 -1.55 8.14 -14.58
N LEU A 126 -2.53 8.82 -15.19
CA LEU A 126 -3.53 9.60 -14.46
C LEU A 126 -4.47 8.73 -13.62
N THR A 127 -4.71 7.48 -14.04
CA THR A 127 -5.65 6.59 -13.36
C THR A 127 -5.05 5.79 -12.22
N TRP A 128 -3.75 5.44 -12.28
CA TRP A 128 -3.15 4.59 -11.24
C TRP A 128 -1.87 5.17 -10.60
N PRO A 129 -0.73 5.28 -11.31
CA PRO A 129 0.53 5.71 -10.70
C PRO A 129 0.45 7.10 -10.06
N LEU A 130 -0.27 8.06 -10.67
CA LEU A 130 -0.37 9.42 -10.13
C LEU A 130 -1.22 9.46 -8.83
N PRO A 131 -2.46 8.94 -8.79
CA PRO A 131 -3.20 8.82 -7.53
C PRO A 131 -2.41 8.06 -6.45
N ASN A 132 -1.78 6.93 -6.80
CA ASN A 132 -0.94 6.15 -5.90
C ASN A 132 0.18 7.01 -5.28
N ALA A 133 0.91 7.78 -6.12
CA ALA A 133 1.94 8.71 -5.68
C ALA A 133 1.38 9.77 -4.72
N ILE A 134 0.22 10.35 -5.04
CA ILE A 134 -0.43 11.38 -4.22
C ILE A 134 -0.78 10.84 -2.83
N PHE A 135 -1.46 9.70 -2.74
CA PHE A 135 -1.81 9.09 -1.44
C PHE A 135 -0.57 8.73 -0.63
N THR A 136 0.46 8.19 -1.28
CA THR A 136 1.72 7.88 -0.60
C THR A 136 2.40 9.14 -0.07
N ALA A 137 2.45 10.22 -0.87
CA ALA A 137 2.99 11.50 -0.45
C ALA A 137 2.17 12.12 0.69
N LEU A 138 0.84 11.98 0.69
CA LEU A 138 -0.02 12.41 1.79
C LEU A 138 0.28 11.64 3.08
N GLY A 139 0.51 10.34 3.01
CA GLY A 139 0.92 9.52 4.17
C GLY A 139 2.29 9.94 4.73
N VAL A 140 3.27 10.19 3.85
CA VAL A 140 4.58 10.71 4.27
C VAL A 140 4.43 12.11 4.89
N ALA A 141 3.65 12.99 4.28
CA ALA A 141 3.39 14.33 4.80
C ALA A 141 2.71 14.28 6.18
N ALA A 142 1.76 13.36 6.39
CA ALA A 142 1.14 13.13 7.70
C ALA A 142 2.18 12.72 8.76
N ALA A 143 3.08 11.79 8.42
CA ALA A 143 4.15 11.35 9.31
C ALA A 143 5.15 12.47 9.65
N LEU A 144 5.41 13.38 8.70
CA LEU A 144 6.28 14.52 8.92
C LEU A 144 5.62 15.64 9.74
N ARG A 145 4.31 15.87 9.58
CA ARG A 145 3.57 16.91 10.31
C ARG A 145 3.39 16.58 11.78
N GLY A 146 3.02 15.34 12.10
CA GLY A 146 2.86 14.91 13.49
C GLY A 146 4.19 14.65 14.22
N ARG A 147 5.31 15.14 13.69
CA ARG A 147 6.61 14.97 14.34
C ARG A 147 6.68 15.78 15.63
N ASP A 148 6.03 16.93 15.78
CA ASP A 148 6.34 17.89 16.86
C ASP A 148 5.59 17.69 18.20
N ASN A 149 4.72 16.67 18.32
CA ASN A 149 3.73 16.62 19.41
C ASN A 149 4.00 15.63 20.58
N ASP A 150 5.15 14.93 20.63
CA ASP A 150 5.40 13.89 21.65
C ASP A 150 6.77 14.02 22.35
N LEU A 151 6.77 13.96 23.68
CA LEU A 151 7.87 14.28 24.61
C LEU A 151 8.90 13.14 24.79
N VAL A 152 8.67 11.95 24.22
CA VAL A 152 9.56 10.77 24.35
C VAL A 152 10.27 10.45 23.03
N GLU A 153 11.51 10.93 22.88
CA GLU A 153 12.26 10.91 21.61
C GLU A 153 12.50 9.51 21.01
N LEU A 154 12.71 8.47 21.83
CA LEU A 154 13.09 7.14 21.34
C LEU A 154 11.91 6.42 20.66
N ARG A 155 10.72 6.44 21.28
CA ARG A 155 9.51 5.82 20.73
C ARG A 155 9.03 6.55 19.47
N ARG A 156 9.18 7.88 19.46
CA ARG A 156 8.92 8.76 18.31
C ARG A 156 9.81 8.42 17.12
N ARG A 157 11.12 8.27 17.32
CA ARG A 157 12.08 8.02 16.25
C ARG A 157 11.82 6.69 15.55
N VAL A 158 11.51 5.63 16.30
CA VAL A 158 11.18 4.31 15.71
C VAL A 158 9.92 4.38 14.85
N ARG A 159 8.86 5.04 15.34
CA ARG A 159 7.59 5.22 14.61
C ARG A 159 7.79 5.97 13.30
N LEU A 160 8.53 7.08 13.35
CA LEU A 160 8.81 7.92 12.20
C LEU A 160 9.71 7.19 11.18
N VAL A 161 10.77 6.51 11.64
CA VAL A 161 11.63 5.70 10.75
C VAL A 161 10.83 4.59 10.08
N LEU A 162 9.95 3.89 10.81
CA LEU A 162 9.09 2.85 10.23
C LEU A 162 8.17 3.44 9.15
N ALA A 163 7.46 4.53 9.46
CA ALA A 163 6.55 5.17 8.51
C ALA A 163 7.26 5.70 7.27
N LEU A 164 8.44 6.32 7.43
CA LEU A 164 9.26 6.77 6.31
C LEU A 164 9.80 5.61 5.49
N THR A 165 10.17 4.49 6.12
CA THR A 165 10.65 3.29 5.41
C THR A 165 9.53 2.69 4.56
N ILE A 166 8.32 2.58 5.11
CA ILE A 166 7.14 2.11 4.37
C ILE A 166 6.81 3.07 3.23
N GLY A 167 6.75 4.37 3.50
CA GLY A 167 6.48 5.39 2.49
C GLY A 167 7.52 5.40 1.37
N LEU A 168 8.81 5.28 1.71
CA LEU A 168 9.88 5.18 0.73
C LEU A 168 9.76 3.91 -0.12
N ALA A 169 9.49 2.76 0.50
CA ALA A 169 9.30 1.51 -0.22
C ALA A 169 8.14 1.62 -1.23
N ILE A 170 7.01 2.20 -0.84
CA ILE A 170 5.88 2.44 -1.74
C ILE A 170 6.26 3.44 -2.84
N LEU A 171 6.93 4.55 -2.53
CA LEU A 171 7.37 5.53 -3.53
C LEU A 171 8.33 4.95 -4.57
N VAL A 172 9.24 4.06 -4.17
CA VAL A 172 10.13 3.36 -5.10
C VAL A 172 9.33 2.49 -6.06
N ILE A 173 8.33 1.77 -5.55
CA ILE A 173 7.40 0.97 -6.36
C ILE A 173 6.62 1.86 -7.34
N VAL A 174 6.02 2.95 -6.85
CA VAL A 174 5.28 3.90 -7.69
C VAL A 174 6.18 4.53 -8.75
N GLY A 175 7.42 4.86 -8.40
CA GLY A 175 8.42 5.38 -9.32
C GLY A 175 8.70 4.40 -10.46
N ALA A 176 8.80 3.11 -10.16
CA ALA A 176 8.92 2.07 -11.18
C ALA A 176 7.66 1.98 -12.07
N GLU A 177 6.46 2.05 -11.47
CA GLU A 177 5.18 2.05 -12.21
C GLU A 177 5.03 3.28 -13.14
N LEU A 178 5.58 4.45 -12.77
CA LEU A 178 5.61 5.65 -13.61
C LEU A 178 6.53 5.50 -14.83
N LEU A 179 7.68 4.83 -14.64
CA LEU A 179 8.64 4.58 -15.72
C LEU A 179 8.13 3.52 -16.69
N ALA A 180 7.37 2.54 -16.21
CA ALA A 180 6.75 1.48 -17.01
C ALA A 180 5.22 1.37 -16.80
N PRO A 181 4.41 2.34 -17.30
CA PRO A 181 2.96 2.31 -17.14
C PRO A 181 2.35 1.10 -17.85
N GLY A 182 1.52 0.34 -17.13
CA GLY A 182 0.93 -0.92 -17.62
C GLY A 182 1.71 -2.17 -17.20
N TRP A 183 2.79 -2.01 -16.44
CA TRP A 183 3.46 -3.10 -15.74
C TRP A 183 3.19 -2.99 -14.22
N PRO A 184 2.71 -4.05 -13.55
CA PRO A 184 2.45 -5.37 -14.11
C PRO A 184 1.16 -5.41 -14.97
N PRO A 185 1.06 -6.33 -15.95
CA PRO A 185 -0.09 -6.45 -16.85
C PRO A 185 -1.45 -6.67 -16.13
N PRO A 186 -2.59 -6.74 -16.85
CA PRO A 186 -3.88 -7.10 -16.26
C PRO A 186 -3.83 -8.45 -15.54
N GLY A 187 -4.37 -8.53 -14.31
CA GLY A 187 -4.54 -9.80 -13.59
C GLY A 187 -3.33 -10.27 -12.76
N TRP A 188 -2.33 -9.41 -12.57
CA TRP A 188 -1.19 -9.66 -11.70
C TRP A 188 -1.50 -9.43 -10.24
#